data_AF-A0A941ERN4-F1
#
_entry.id   AF-A0A941ERN4-F1
#
_cell.length_a   1.000
_cell.length_b   1.000
_cell.length_c   1.000
_cell.angle_alpha   90.00
_cell.angle_beta   90.00
_cell.angle_gamma   90.00
#
_symmetry.space_group_name_H-M   'P 1'
#
loop_
_entity.id
_entity.type
_entity.pdbx_description
1 polymer ?
#
loop_
_entity_poly.entity_id
_entity_poly.type
_entity_poly.pdbx_seq_one_letter_code
_entity_poly.pdbx_strand_id
1 'polypeptide(L)'
;MDGSNQRRALEAQYARIVRAHAEHEVVDAAERIVCDAWLERLETLGTNAAQLMASSRAAHQAATAHVREARDAALASPLQPGSDAADAAADAADAAASTALTSGLLTRALHLLEQVELSYSENKKLCGEVLVFAQQQLDALARARCAREVRRRVNAACVEAARHAAMGVLPPSPDQ
;
A
#
# COMPACT_ATOMS: atom_id res chain seq x y z
N MET A 1 27.66 -52.77 27.28
CA MET A 1 27.60 -51.34 26.90
C MET A 1 27.18 -50.58 28.13
N ASP A 2 28.09 -49.80 28.72
CA ASP A 2 27.90 -49.15 30.02
C ASP A 2 26.82 -48.06 29.98
N GLY A 3 25.81 -48.17 30.85
CA GLY A 3 24.75 -47.16 30.99
C GLY A 3 25.27 -45.75 31.34
N SER A 4 26.48 -45.65 31.90
CA SER A 4 27.14 -44.37 32.19
C SER A 4 27.63 -43.63 30.93
N ASN A 5 28.05 -44.36 29.89
CA ASN A 5 28.43 -43.79 28.59
C ASN A 5 27.18 -43.34 27.81
N GLN A 6 26.09 -44.10 27.95
CA GLN A 6 24.81 -43.78 27.31
C GLN A 6 24.16 -42.53 27.91
N ARG A 7 24.24 -42.35 29.24
CA ARG A 7 23.75 -41.14 29.92
C ARG A 7 24.54 -39.88 29.54
N ARG A 8 25.87 -39.95 29.52
CA ARG A 8 26.73 -38.85 29.05
C ARG A 8 26.49 -38.48 27.58
N ALA A 9 26.21 -39.45 26.72
CA ALA A 9 25.87 -39.20 25.32
C ALA A 9 24.53 -38.44 25.17
N LEU A 10 23.51 -38.82 25.96
CA LEU A 10 22.21 -38.14 25.98
C LEU A 10 22.29 -36.72 26.52
N GLU A 11 23.06 -36.49 27.59
CA GLU A 11 23.30 -35.14 28.14
C GLU A 11 24.00 -34.22 27.13
N ALA A 12 25.02 -34.75 26.42
CA ALA A 12 25.70 -33.99 25.37
C ALA A 12 24.79 -33.68 24.18
N GLN A 13 23.87 -34.59 23.83
CA GLN A 13 22.89 -34.39 22.77
C GLN A 13 21.83 -33.35 23.19
N TYR A 14 21.35 -33.41 24.43
CA TYR A 14 20.42 -32.42 25.00
C TYR A 14 21.04 -31.01 25.00
N ALA A 15 22.29 -30.86 25.44
CA ALA A 15 22.97 -29.56 25.45
C ALA A 15 23.10 -28.94 24.04
N ARG A 16 23.33 -29.75 23.00
CA ARG A 16 23.35 -29.28 21.60
C ARG A 16 21.97 -28.82 21.14
N ILE A 17 20.92 -29.58 21.47
CA ILE A 17 19.53 -29.25 21.12
C ILE A 17 19.11 -27.93 21.79
N VAL A 18 19.42 -27.74 23.07
CA VAL A 18 19.11 -26.50 23.82
C VAL A 18 19.85 -25.30 23.24
N ARG A 19 21.14 -25.43 22.91
CA ARG A 19 21.90 -24.33 22.29
C ARG A 19 21.33 -23.94 20.93
N ALA A 20 21.04 -24.93 20.08
CA ALA A 20 20.43 -24.68 18.78
C ALA A 20 19.04 -24.02 18.91
N HIS A 21 18.25 -24.42 19.92
CA HIS A 21 16.96 -23.78 20.20
C HIS A 21 17.12 -22.30 20.59
N ALA A 22 18.05 -21.99 21.49
CA ALA A 22 18.31 -20.61 21.91
C ALA A 22 18.78 -19.71 20.76
N GLU A 23 19.64 -20.22 19.87
CA GLU A 23 20.07 -19.51 18.65
C GLU A 23 18.88 -19.23 17.72
N HIS A 24 17.97 -20.20 17.57
CA HIS A 24 16.74 -20.00 16.81
C HIS A 24 15.79 -18.96 17.43
N GLU A 25 15.67 -18.89 18.76
CA GLU A 25 14.83 -17.87 19.41
C GLU A 25 15.34 -16.43 19.18
N VAL A 26 16.66 -16.23 19.14
CA VAL A 26 17.25 -14.92 18.83
C VAL A 26 16.95 -14.51 17.39
N VAL A 27 17.07 -15.44 16.45
CA VAL A 27 16.72 -15.20 15.04
C VAL A 27 15.22 -14.89 14.90
N ASP A 28 14.35 -15.66 15.55
CA ASP A 28 12.91 -15.41 15.55
C ASP A 28 12.56 -14.02 16.12
N ALA A 29 13.25 -13.58 17.18
CA ALA A 29 13.04 -12.27 17.78
C ALA A 29 13.49 -11.12 16.85
N ALA A 30 14.67 -11.24 16.23
CA ALA A 30 15.16 -10.26 15.26
C ALA A 30 14.25 -10.17 14.03
N GLU A 31 13.78 -11.31 13.52
CA GLU A 31 12.86 -11.37 12.39
C GLU A 31 11.49 -10.75 12.72
N ARG A 32 10.97 -10.89 13.95
CA ARG A 32 9.74 -10.21 14.38
C ARG A 32 9.88 -8.69 14.28
N ILE A 33 10.99 -8.14 14.78
CA ILE A 33 11.26 -6.70 14.70
C ILE A 33 11.26 -6.22 13.24
N VAL A 34 11.91 -6.98 12.34
CA VAL A 34 11.92 -6.65 10.90
C VAL A 34 10.53 -6.77 10.28
N CYS A 35 9.76 -7.80 10.63
CA CYS A 35 8.40 -7.99 10.13
C CYS A 35 7.45 -6.88 10.59
N ASP A 36 7.52 -6.48 11.86
CA ASP A 36 6.68 -5.43 12.43
C ASP A 36 6.99 -4.07 11.79
N ALA A 37 8.28 -3.73 11.64
CA ALA A 37 8.71 -2.54 10.91
C ALA A 37 8.28 -2.56 9.42
N TRP A 38 8.27 -3.74 8.79
CA TRP A 38 7.81 -3.90 7.42
C TRP A 38 6.28 -3.72 7.29
N LEU A 39 5.50 -4.24 8.24
CA LEU A 39 4.05 -4.06 8.30
C LEU A 39 3.68 -2.59 8.44
N GLU A 40 4.31 -1.86 9.37
CA GLU A 40 4.11 -0.42 9.56
C GLU A 40 4.38 0.36 8.26
N ARG A 41 5.43 -0.03 7.52
CA ARG A 41 5.76 0.59 6.24
C ARG A 41 4.72 0.28 5.15
N LEU A 42 4.16 -0.91 5.13
CA LEU A 42 3.08 -1.28 4.21
C LEU A 42 1.77 -0.53 4.53
N GLU A 43 1.44 -0.35 5.81
CA GLU A 43 0.30 0.47 6.24
C GLU A 43 0.47 1.94 5.82
N THR A 44 1.69 2.47 5.99
CA THR A 44 2.05 3.82 5.52
C THR A 44 1.93 3.95 4.01
N LEU A 45 2.36 2.94 3.25
CA LEU A 45 2.19 2.92 1.79
C LEU A 45 0.71 2.90 1.39
N GLY A 46 -0.12 2.12 2.08
CA GLY A 46 -1.56 2.05 1.84
C GLY A 46 -2.26 3.39 2.10
N THR A 47 -1.93 4.05 3.20
CA THR A 47 -2.48 5.39 3.54
C THR A 47 -2.05 6.44 2.52
N ASN A 48 -0.78 6.45 2.10
CA ASN A 48 -0.28 7.36 1.06
C ASN A 48 -0.98 7.13 -0.29
N ALA A 49 -1.17 5.88 -0.70
CA ALA A 49 -1.89 5.55 -1.93
C ALA A 49 -3.36 6.00 -1.87
N ALA A 50 -4.03 5.81 -0.72
CA ALA A 50 -5.39 6.28 -0.53
C ALA A 50 -5.49 7.82 -0.60
N GLN A 51 -4.55 8.53 0.02
CA GLN A 51 -4.48 9.99 -0.04
C GLN A 51 -4.24 10.49 -1.47
N LEU A 52 -3.33 9.87 -2.22
CA LEU A 52 -3.06 10.20 -3.62
C LEU A 52 -4.31 10.00 -4.50
N MET A 53 -5.05 8.92 -4.29
CA MET A 53 -6.30 8.67 -5.02
C MET A 53 -7.39 9.70 -4.69
N ALA A 54 -7.48 10.12 -3.43
CA ALA A 54 -8.43 11.15 -3.01
C ALA A 54 -8.08 12.53 -3.59
N SER A 55 -6.81 12.95 -3.51
CA SER A 55 -6.35 14.22 -4.06
C SER A 55 -6.48 14.27 -5.58
N SER A 56 -6.11 13.19 -6.26
CA SER A 56 -6.25 13.05 -7.72
C SER A 56 -7.72 13.15 -8.16
N ARG A 57 -8.64 12.51 -7.42
CA ARG A 57 -10.09 12.63 -7.68
C ARG A 57 -10.60 14.04 -7.47
N ALA A 58 -10.18 14.70 -6.39
CA ALA A 58 -10.58 16.08 -6.10
C ALA A 58 -10.09 17.05 -7.19
N ALA A 59 -8.84 16.89 -7.66
CA ALA A 59 -8.30 17.68 -8.75
C ALA A 59 -9.09 17.49 -10.05
N HIS A 60 -9.45 16.25 -10.39
CA HIS A 60 -10.29 15.97 -11.56
C HIS A 60 -11.69 16.60 -11.45
N GLN A 61 -12.31 16.57 -10.27
CA GLN A 61 -13.61 17.22 -10.04
C GLN A 61 -13.52 18.74 -10.17
N ALA A 62 -12.46 19.36 -9.63
CA ALA A 62 -12.22 20.80 -9.73
C ALA A 62 -11.98 21.23 -11.19
N ALA A 63 -11.14 20.48 -11.93
CA ALA A 63 -10.91 20.74 -13.36
C ALA A 63 -12.22 20.62 -14.17
N THR A 64 -13.04 19.62 -13.88
CA THR A 64 -14.35 19.44 -14.53
C THR A 64 -15.29 20.60 -14.22
N ALA A 65 -15.30 21.10 -12.98
CA ALA A 65 -16.10 22.26 -12.59
C ALA A 65 -15.65 23.52 -13.33
N HIS A 66 -14.35 23.79 -13.43
CA HIS A 66 -13.82 24.93 -14.18
C HIS A 66 -14.18 24.89 -15.67
N VAL A 67 -14.17 23.71 -16.30
CA VAL A 67 -14.63 23.57 -17.70
C VAL A 67 -16.12 23.92 -17.82
N ARG A 68 -16.95 23.50 -16.86
CA ARG A 68 -18.39 23.86 -16.85
C ARG A 68 -18.59 25.36 -16.64
N GLU A 69 -17.89 25.97 -15.68
CA GLU A 69 -17.94 27.41 -15.43
C GLU A 69 -17.51 28.22 -16.67
N ALA A 70 -16.41 27.81 -17.32
CA ALA A 70 -15.93 28.45 -18.54
C ALA A 70 -16.95 28.31 -19.70
N ARG A 71 -17.60 27.15 -19.80
CA ARG A 71 -18.68 26.92 -20.77
C ARG A 71 -19.89 27.80 -20.48
N ASP A 72 -20.34 27.86 -19.23
CA ASP A 72 -21.51 28.64 -18.83
C ASP A 72 -21.26 30.14 -19.01
N ALA A 73 -20.05 30.61 -18.70
CA ALA A 73 -19.63 31.98 -18.97
C ALA A 73 -19.59 32.31 -20.47
N ALA A 74 -19.16 31.36 -21.32
CA ALA A 74 -19.21 31.52 -22.77
C ALA A 74 -20.65 31.56 -23.31
N LEU A 75 -21.59 30.84 -22.69
CA LEU A 75 -23.01 30.82 -23.08
C LEU A 75 -23.81 32.01 -22.54
N ALA A 76 -23.37 32.64 -21.45
CA ALA A 76 -24.05 33.78 -20.83
C ALA A 76 -23.68 35.14 -21.44
N SER A 77 -22.81 35.18 -22.45
CA SER A 77 -22.40 36.43 -23.11
C SER A 77 -23.63 37.14 -23.72
N PRO A 78 -23.93 38.41 -23.35
CA PRO A 78 -25.20 39.04 -23.72
C PRO A 78 -25.19 39.45 -25.20
N LEU A 79 -26.09 38.86 -25.98
CA LEU A 79 -26.60 39.51 -27.18
C LEU A 79 -27.54 40.64 -26.73
N GLN A 80 -27.01 41.83 -26.43
CA GLN A 80 -27.83 43.05 -26.35
C GLN A 80 -27.84 43.74 -27.71
N PRO A 81 -28.97 43.74 -28.45
CA PRO A 81 -29.13 44.55 -29.64
C PRO A 81 -29.59 45.96 -29.21
N GLY A 82 -28.72 46.96 -29.33
CA GLY A 82 -29.05 48.32 -28.89
C GLY A 82 -28.27 49.43 -29.59
N SER A 83 -28.81 49.86 -30.74
CA SER A 83 -28.75 51.21 -31.34
C SER A 83 -27.44 51.81 -31.87
N ASP A 84 -27.57 52.42 -33.06
CA ASP A 84 -26.72 53.34 -33.81
C ASP A 84 -25.44 52.83 -34.53
N ALA A 85 -25.37 53.12 -35.83
CA ALA A 85 -24.47 52.51 -36.80
C ALA A 85 -22.97 52.85 -36.64
N ALA A 86 -22.63 53.81 -35.77
CA ALA A 86 -21.25 54.14 -35.40
C ALA A 86 -20.79 53.35 -34.17
N ASP A 87 -21.69 53.07 -33.23
CA ASP A 87 -21.43 52.23 -32.05
C ASP A 87 -21.43 50.74 -32.42
N ALA A 88 -22.19 50.35 -33.45
CA ALA A 88 -22.22 48.98 -33.97
C ALA A 88 -20.85 48.40 -34.40
N ALA A 89 -19.91 49.24 -34.87
CA ALA A 89 -18.58 48.77 -35.25
C ALA A 89 -17.65 48.57 -34.04
N ALA A 90 -17.79 49.42 -33.02
CA ALA A 90 -17.09 49.27 -31.74
C ALA A 90 -17.65 48.08 -30.95
N ASP A 91 -18.98 47.92 -30.92
CA ASP A 91 -19.68 46.80 -30.30
C ASP A 91 -19.36 45.47 -30.99
N ALA A 92 -19.23 45.45 -32.32
CA ALA A 92 -18.82 44.25 -33.06
C ALA A 92 -17.35 43.86 -32.77
N ALA A 93 -16.46 44.84 -32.61
CA ALA A 93 -15.07 44.59 -32.24
C ALA A 93 -14.93 44.08 -30.79
N ASP A 94 -15.72 44.65 -29.86
CA ASP A 94 -15.74 44.23 -28.45
C ASP A 94 -16.38 42.83 -28.28
N ALA A 95 -17.47 42.55 -29.01
CA ALA A 95 -18.07 41.22 -29.07
C ALA A 95 -17.12 40.18 -29.67
N ALA A 96 -16.38 40.51 -30.74
CA ALA A 96 -15.38 39.63 -31.32
C ALA A 96 -14.21 39.37 -30.36
N ALA A 97 -13.74 40.39 -29.63
CA ALA A 97 -12.70 40.26 -28.62
C ALA A 97 -13.15 39.41 -27.42
N SER A 98 -14.39 39.60 -26.93
CA SER A 98 -15.01 38.80 -25.87
C SER A 98 -15.18 37.33 -26.29
N THR A 99 -15.59 37.08 -27.53
CA THR A 99 -15.74 35.73 -28.10
C THR A 99 -14.37 35.04 -28.29
N ALA A 100 -13.34 35.79 -28.68
CA ALA A 100 -11.98 35.27 -28.79
C ALA A 100 -11.36 34.94 -27.42
N LEU A 101 -11.60 35.78 -26.41
CA LEU A 101 -11.18 35.55 -25.02
C LEU A 101 -11.84 34.31 -24.41
N THR A 102 -13.15 34.17 -24.59
CA THR A 102 -13.90 33.00 -24.11
C THR A 102 -13.47 31.72 -24.83
N SER A 103 -13.28 31.76 -26.15
CA SER A 103 -12.74 30.63 -26.93
C SER A 103 -11.32 30.21 -26.47
N GLY A 104 -10.43 31.18 -26.20
CA GLY A 104 -9.09 30.93 -25.68
C GLY A 104 -9.10 30.32 -24.27
N LEU A 105 -9.98 30.80 -23.38
CA LEU A 105 -10.17 30.24 -22.04
C LEU A 105 -10.70 28.81 -22.09
N LEU A 106 -11.67 28.54 -22.97
CA LEU A 106 -12.28 27.22 -23.13
C LEU A 106 -11.27 26.21 -23.68
N THR A 107 -10.45 26.60 -24.65
CA THR A 107 -9.35 25.79 -25.18
C THR A 107 -8.32 25.44 -24.09
N ARG A 108 -7.94 26.43 -23.26
CA ARG A 108 -7.01 26.22 -22.15
C ARG A 108 -7.60 25.32 -21.06
N ALA A 109 -8.89 25.46 -20.76
CA ALA A 109 -9.60 24.65 -19.78
C ALA A 109 -9.71 23.18 -20.24
N LEU A 110 -10.02 22.93 -21.52
CA LEU A 110 -10.03 21.59 -22.10
C LEU A 110 -8.65 20.94 -22.05
N HIS A 111 -7.59 21.68 -22.39
CA HIS A 111 -6.23 21.16 -22.31
C HIS A 111 -5.82 20.78 -20.87
N LEU A 112 -6.19 21.59 -19.88
CA LEU A 112 -5.98 21.26 -18.47
C LEU A 112 -6.78 20.02 -18.03
N LEU A 113 -8.00 19.86 -18.51
CA LEU A 113 -8.82 18.67 -18.24
C LEU A 113 -8.16 17.41 -18.80
N GLU A 114 -7.69 17.43 -20.05
CA GLU A 114 -6.97 16.31 -20.67
C GLU A 114 -5.71 15.93 -19.88
N GLN A 115 -4.92 16.92 -19.43
CA GLN A 115 -3.73 16.68 -18.60
C GLN A 115 -4.09 16.05 -17.25
N VAL A 116 -5.14 16.53 -16.59
CA VAL A 116 -5.60 15.99 -15.31
C VAL A 116 -6.19 14.59 -15.46
N GLU A 117 -6.92 14.32 -16.55
CA GLU A 117 -7.42 12.97 -16.86
C GLU A 117 -6.29 11.97 -17.10
N LEU A 118 -5.28 12.36 -17.87
CA LEU A 118 -4.09 11.54 -18.09
C LEU A 118 -3.42 11.22 -16.75
N SER A 119 -3.12 12.25 -15.96
CA SER A 119 -2.49 12.08 -14.64
C SER A 119 -3.34 11.24 -13.68
N TYR A 120 -4.67 11.43 -13.69
CA TYR A 120 -5.57 10.62 -12.87
C TYR A 120 -5.53 9.14 -13.27
N SER A 121 -5.51 8.83 -14.57
CA SER A 121 -5.45 7.47 -15.07
C SER A 121 -4.12 6.78 -14.72
N GLU A 122 -3.00 7.49 -14.82
CA GLU A 122 -1.67 7.01 -14.45
C GLU A 122 -1.57 6.77 -12.94
N ASN A 123 -2.01 7.74 -12.13
CA ASN A 123 -2.03 7.61 -10.67
C ASN A 123 -2.90 6.43 -10.22
N LYS A 124 -4.06 6.22 -10.86
CA LYS A 124 -4.92 5.07 -10.59
C LYS A 124 -4.22 3.75 -10.90
N LYS A 125 -3.50 3.67 -12.02
CA LYS A 125 -2.73 2.48 -12.41
C LYS A 125 -1.61 2.20 -11.40
N LEU A 126 -0.80 3.20 -11.07
CA LEU A 126 0.28 3.11 -10.10
C LEU A 126 -0.23 2.68 -8.71
N CYS A 127 -1.33 3.28 -8.24
CA CYS A 127 -1.93 2.88 -6.96
C CYS A 127 -2.40 1.41 -6.99
N GLY A 128 -2.97 0.96 -8.11
CA GLY A 128 -3.33 -0.44 -8.31
C GLY A 128 -2.13 -1.38 -8.22
N GLU A 129 -1.03 -1.05 -8.90
CA GLU A 129 0.21 -1.83 -8.88
C GLU A 129 0.83 -1.90 -7.46
N VAL A 130 0.87 -0.77 -6.75
CA VAL A 130 1.37 -0.69 -5.37
C VAL A 130 0.53 -1.54 -4.42
N LEU A 131 -0.80 -1.50 -4.55
CA LEU A 131 -1.70 -2.30 -3.69
C LEU A 131 -1.54 -3.80 -3.97
N VAL A 132 -1.42 -4.21 -5.24
CA VAL A 132 -1.17 -5.61 -5.59
C VAL A 132 0.17 -6.08 -5.04
N PHE A 133 1.22 -5.27 -5.19
CA PHE A 133 2.53 -5.57 -4.63
C PHE A 133 2.46 -5.71 -3.09
N ALA A 134 1.83 -4.75 -2.41
CA ALA A 134 1.67 -4.77 -0.96
C ALA A 134 0.94 -6.05 -0.50
N GLN A 135 -0.15 -6.42 -1.17
CA GLN A 135 -0.89 -7.65 -0.87
C GLN A 135 -0.02 -8.90 -1.04
N GLN A 136 0.74 -8.99 -2.13
CA GLN A 136 1.64 -10.13 -2.37
C GLN A 136 2.72 -10.24 -1.29
N GLN A 137 3.26 -9.11 -0.82
CA GLN A 137 4.23 -9.08 0.28
C GLN A 137 3.60 -9.53 1.61
N LEU A 138 2.36 -9.08 1.91
CA LEU A 138 1.62 -9.52 3.10
C LEU A 138 1.37 -11.03 3.10
N ASP A 139 0.94 -11.59 1.97
CA ASP A 139 0.69 -13.03 1.84
C ASP A 139 1.98 -13.84 2.00
N ALA A 140 3.09 -13.37 1.43
CA ALA A 140 4.39 -14.01 1.60
C ALA A 140 4.85 -13.98 3.06
N LEU A 141 4.69 -12.85 3.74
CA LEU A 141 5.01 -12.68 5.14
C LEU A 141 4.15 -13.57 6.05
N ALA A 142 2.85 -13.67 5.77
CA ALA A 142 1.91 -14.54 6.48
C ALA A 142 2.30 -16.03 6.35
N ARG A 143 2.63 -16.49 5.13
CA ARG A 143 3.13 -17.85 4.89
C ARG A 143 4.42 -18.13 5.66
N ALA A 144 5.36 -17.18 5.65
CA ALA A 144 6.62 -17.32 6.36
C ALA A 144 6.42 -17.35 7.88
N ARG A 145 5.51 -16.55 8.45
CA ARG A 145 5.15 -16.61 9.89
C ARG A 145 4.54 -17.97 10.27
N CYS A 146 3.62 -18.49 9.46
CA CYS A 146 3.00 -19.79 9.69
C CYS A 146 4.03 -20.93 9.71
N ALA A 147 4.90 -21.00 8.69
CA ALA A 147 5.95 -22.02 8.61
C ALA A 147 6.92 -21.97 9.82
N ARG A 148 7.22 -20.76 10.32
CA ARG A 148 8.09 -20.57 11.49
C ARG A 148 7.43 -20.99 12.79
N GLU A 149 6.17 -20.65 13.01
CA GLU A 149 5.43 -21.09 14.20
C GLU A 149 5.35 -22.62 14.29
N VAL A 150 5.16 -23.30 13.16
CA VAL A 150 5.22 -24.76 13.09
C VAL A 150 6.61 -25.26 13.52
N ARG A 151 7.69 -24.69 12.97
CA ARG A 151 9.06 -25.06 13.34
C ARG A 151 9.36 -24.82 14.83
N ARG A 152 8.88 -23.72 15.40
CA ARG A 152 9.05 -23.39 16.82
C ARG A 152 8.39 -24.44 17.71
N ARG A 153 7.15 -24.84 17.40
CA ARG A 153 6.43 -25.89 18.13
C ARG A 153 7.11 -27.25 18.03
N VAL A 154 7.58 -27.62 16.83
CA VAL A 154 8.35 -28.85 16.63
C VAL A 154 9.65 -28.82 17.45
N ASN A 155 10.40 -27.73 17.41
CA ASN A 155 11.65 -27.59 18.18
C ASN A 155 11.39 -27.65 19.70
N ALA A 156 10.35 -26.99 20.20
CA ALA A 156 9.96 -27.06 21.61
C ALA A 156 9.58 -28.50 22.03
N ALA A 157 8.81 -29.20 21.20
CA ALA A 157 8.49 -30.60 21.43
C ALA A 157 9.74 -31.49 21.42
N CYS A 158 10.71 -31.24 20.53
CA CYS A 158 11.99 -31.95 20.51
C CYS A 158 12.84 -31.68 21.76
N VAL A 159 12.88 -30.44 22.26
CA VAL A 159 13.59 -30.08 23.50
C VAL A 159 12.98 -30.81 24.70
N GLU A 160 11.64 -30.81 24.82
CA GLU A 160 10.96 -31.54 25.90
C GLU A 160 11.15 -33.06 25.79
N ALA A 161 11.02 -33.63 24.59
CA ALA A 161 11.30 -35.05 24.37
C ALA A 161 12.74 -35.43 24.75
N ALA A 162 13.73 -34.59 24.40
CA ALA A 162 15.12 -34.80 24.78
C ALA A 162 15.36 -34.66 26.28
N ARG A 163 14.64 -33.74 26.95
CA ARG A 163 14.66 -33.58 28.41
C ARG A 163 14.12 -34.83 29.12
N HIS A 164 12.98 -35.35 28.68
CA HIS A 164 12.39 -36.58 29.19
C HIS A 164 13.35 -37.77 29.04
N ALA A 165 13.95 -37.92 27.86
CA ALA A 165 14.94 -38.96 27.58
C ALA A 165 16.19 -38.85 28.49
N ALA A 166 16.70 -37.63 28.74
CA ALA A 166 17.84 -37.41 29.61
C ALA A 166 17.53 -37.71 31.09
N MET A 167 16.30 -37.44 31.54
CA MET A 167 15.85 -37.74 32.91
C MET A 167 15.45 -39.22 33.10
N GLY A 168 15.37 -40.01 32.03
CA GLY A 168 14.91 -41.41 32.09
C GLY A 168 13.41 -41.54 32.37
N VAL A 169 12.63 -40.50 32.08
CA VAL A 169 11.18 -40.44 32.31
C VAL A 169 10.49 -40.59 30.95
N LEU A 170 9.51 -41.49 30.81
CA LEU A 170 8.72 -41.57 29.59
C LEU A 170 7.97 -40.25 29.36
N PRO A 171 7.93 -39.72 28.12
CA PRO A 171 7.13 -38.54 27.81
C PRO A 171 5.64 -38.81 28.10
N PRO A 172 4.87 -37.78 28.52
CA PRO A 172 3.43 -37.91 28.72
C PRO A 172 2.74 -38.32 27.41
N SER A 173 1.81 -39.27 27.50
CA SER A 173 1.00 -39.71 26.35
C SER A 173 0.11 -38.55 25.88
N PRO A 174 -0.06 -38.32 24.57
CA PRO A 174 -0.88 -37.22 24.05
C PRO A 174 -2.39 -37.33 24.37
N ASP A 175 -2.83 -38.41 25.04
CA ASP A 175 -4.22 -38.68 25.43
C ASP A 175 -4.56 -38.30 26.89
N GLN A 176 -3.80 -37.40 27.52
CA GLN A 176 -4.08 -36.88 28.88
C GLN A 176 -4.30 -35.36 28.91
#